data_AF-A0ABD5EEH9-F1
#
_entry.id   AF-A0ABD5EEH9-F1
#
_cell.length_a   1.000
_cell.length_b   1.000
_cell.length_c   1.000
_cell.angle_alpha   90.00
_cell.angle_beta   90.00
_cell.angle_gamma   90.00
#
_symmetry.space_group_name_H-M   'P 1'
#
loop_
_entity.id
_entity.type
_entity.pdbx_description
1 polymer ?
#
loop_
_entity_poly.entity_id
_entity_poly.type
_entity_poly.pdbx_seq_one_letter_code
_entity_poly.pdbx_strand_id
1 'polypeptide(L)' 'MYTVTARVAAVSALLYAARRYYRNWGTTKEECRSWLLGDELIHTPFTRSTEGVWIDAAPSAVWPWLT' A
#
# COMPACT_ATOMS: atom_id res chain seq x y z
N MET A 1 -17.48 -22.25 23.13
CA MET A 1 -16.57 -21.11 23.39
C MET A 1 -15.41 -21.10 22.39
N TYR A 2 -14.63 -22.18 22.26
CA TYR A 2 -13.48 -22.26 21.32
C TYR A 2 -13.77 -21.96 19.85
N THR A 3 -14.92 -22.40 19.32
CA THR A 3 -15.27 -22.22 17.89
C THR A 3 -15.50 -20.75 17.51
N VAL A 4 -16.08 -19.96 18.42
CA VAL A 4 -16.31 -18.52 18.18
C VAL A 4 -14.96 -17.80 18.18
N THR A 5 -14.10 -18.08 19.15
CA THR A 5 -12.74 -17.52 19.22
C THR A 5 -11.92 -17.86 17.97
N ALA A 6 -11.97 -19.11 17.52
CA ALA A 6 -11.27 -19.54 16.31
C ALA A 6 -11.77 -18.82 15.04
N ARG A 7 -13.09 -18.65 14.90
CA ARG A 7 -13.68 -17.91 13.77
C ARG A 7 -13.29 -16.43 13.78
N VAL A 8 -13.36 -15.78 14.94
CA VAL A 8 -12.95 -14.37 15.09
C VAL A 8 -11.47 -14.20 14.74
N ALA A 9 -10.60 -15.10 15.21
CA ALA A 9 -9.18 -15.08 14.87
C ALA A 9 -8.95 -15.25 13.37
N ALA A 10 -9.61 -16.22 12.74
CA ALA A 10 -9.48 -16.47 11.31
C ALA A 10 -9.94 -15.28 10.45
N VAL A 11 -11.10 -14.68 10.77
CA VAL A 11 -11.60 -13.49 10.07
C VAL A 11 -10.66 -12.30 10.26
N SER A 12 -10.15 -12.10 11.47
CA SER A 12 -9.21 -11.01 11.76
C SER A 12 -7.91 -11.16 10.96
N ALA A 13 -7.35 -12.38 10.90
CA ALA A 13 -6.17 -12.68 10.11
C ALA A 13 -6.41 -12.46 8.61
N LEU A 14 -7.56 -12.91 8.09
CA LEU A 14 -7.95 -12.70 6.70
C LEU A 14 -8.05 -11.20 6.37
N LEU A 15 -8.77 -10.43 7.19
CA LEU A 15 -8.91 -8.98 7.02
C LEU A 15 -7.57 -8.26 7.10
N TYR A 16 -6.68 -8.68 8.01
CA TYR A 16 -5.34 -8.13 8.12
C TYR A 16 -4.49 -8.41 6.87
N ALA A 17 -4.50 -9.65 6.37
CA ALA A 17 -3.79 -10.04 5.16
C ALA A 17 -4.32 -9.28 3.92
N ALA A 18 -5.65 -9.22 3.76
CA ALA A 18 -6.28 -8.47 2.68
C ALA A 18 -5.90 -6.97 2.74
N ARG A 19 -6.03 -6.34 3.92
CA ARG A 19 -5.62 -4.94 4.11
C ARG A 19 -4.14 -4.73 3.78
N ARG A 20 -3.28 -5.69 4.11
CA ARG A 20 -1.85 -5.59 3.82
C ARG A 20 -1.58 -5.68 2.33
N TYR A 21 -2.29 -6.55 1.62
CA TYR A 21 -2.14 -6.76 0.17
C TYR A 21 -2.64 -5.56 -0.64
N TYR A 22 -3.82 -5.01 -0.31
CA TYR A 22 -4.40 -3.88 -1.05
C TYR A 22 -3.76 -2.51 -0.76
N ARG A 23 -2.84 -2.40 0.21
CA ARG A 23 -2.17 -1.13 0.55
C ARG A 23 -0.81 -0.92 -0.10
N ASN A 24 -0.28 -1.97 -0.74
CA ASN A 24 1.03 -1.94 -1.36
C ASN A 24 1.01 -2.57 -2.76
N TRP A 25 -0.07 -2.36 -3.51
CA TRP A 25 -0.23 -3.09 -4.74
C TRP A 25 0.83 -2.64 -5.76
N GLY A 26 1.47 -3.63 -6.39
CA GLY A 26 2.62 -3.41 -7.27
C GLY A 26 3.89 -2.87 -6.58
N THR A 27 3.97 -2.84 -5.24
CA THR A 27 5.15 -2.40 -4.50
C THR A 27 5.64 -3.40 -3.45
N THR A 28 6.96 -3.42 -3.24
CA THR A 28 7.63 -4.12 -2.15
C THR A 28 7.43 -3.40 -0.81
N LYS A 29 7.77 -4.08 0.31
CA LYS A 29 7.65 -3.46 1.63
C LYS A 29 8.70 -2.39 1.86
N GLU A 30 9.85 -2.52 1.21
CA GLU A 30 10.97 -1.59 1.21
C GLU A 30 10.57 -0.31 0.46
N GLU A 31 10.00 -0.43 -0.74
CA GLU A 31 9.48 0.73 -1.50
C GLU A 31 8.40 1.48 -0.72
N CYS A 32 7.48 0.78 -0.05
CA CYS A 32 6.47 1.40 0.83
C CYS A 32 7.06 2.23 1.99
N ARG A 33 8.29 1.93 2.42
CA ARG A 33 8.97 2.63 3.52
C ARG A 33 9.89 3.75 3.01
N SER A 34 10.03 3.88 1.69
CA SER A 34 10.82 4.96 1.11
C SER A 34 10.18 6.32 1.38
N TRP A 35 11.02 7.33 1.49
CA TRP A 35 10.59 8.71 1.51
C TRP A 35 10.39 9.18 0.08
N LEU A 36 9.21 9.72 -0.22
CA LEU A 36 8.83 10.26 -1.51
C LEU A 36 8.64 11.77 -1.39
N LEU A 37 8.97 12.49 -2.47
CA LEU A 37 8.67 13.91 -2.56
C LEU A 37 7.16 14.13 -2.37
N GLY A 38 6.81 15.04 -1.47
CA GLY A 38 5.42 15.32 -1.11
C GLY A 38 4.92 14.59 0.14
N ASP A 39 5.66 13.58 0.66
CA ASP A 39 5.34 12.96 1.96
C ASP A 39 5.34 14.00 3.09
N GLU A 40 6.15 15.04 2.97
CA GLU A 40 6.25 16.16 3.92
C GLU A 40 5.00 17.04 3.98
N LEU A 41 4.11 16.99 2.98
CA LEU A 41 2.92 17.84 2.90
C LEU A 41 1.85 17.45 3.91
N ILE A 42 1.82 16.18 4.36
CA ILE A 42 0.87 15.68 5.35
C ILE A 42 1.64 15.02 6.49
N HIS A 43 1.80 15.75 7.59
CA HIS A 43 2.61 15.29 8.73
C HIS A 43 2.07 14.02 9.41
N THR A 44 0.74 13.87 9.51
CA THR A 44 0.09 12.73 10.19
C THR A 44 -1.08 12.18 9.35
N PRO A 45 -0.81 11.43 8.27
CA PRO A 45 -1.87 10.88 7.44
C PRO A 45 -2.65 9.80 8.18
N PHE A 46 -3.98 9.88 8.17
CA PHE A 46 -4.84 8.84 8.75
C PHE A 46 -4.69 7.50 8.03
N THR A 47 -4.43 7.55 6.72
CA THR A 47 -4.16 6.38 5.89
C THR A 47 -3.14 6.73 4.83
N ARG A 48 -2.18 5.82 4.64
CA ARG A 48 -1.18 5.84 3.58
C ARG A 48 -1.24 4.49 2.86
N SER A 49 -1.16 4.55 1.53
CA SER A 49 -1.00 3.41 0.63
C SER A 49 0.03 3.79 -0.42
N THR A 50 0.82 2.83 -0.88
CA THR A 50 1.84 3.06 -1.91
C THR A 50 1.60 2.08 -3.05
N GLU A 51 1.34 2.63 -4.23
CA GLU A 51 0.95 1.86 -5.41
C GLU A 51 2.05 1.98 -6.47
N GLY A 52 2.35 0.86 -7.12
CA GLY A 52 3.40 0.73 -8.10
C GLY A 52 2.83 0.23 -9.41
N VAL A 53 3.17 0.90 -10.50
CA VAL A 53 2.80 0.49 -11.85
C VAL A 53 4.06 0.46 -12.69
N TRP A 54 4.31 -0.68 -13.34
CA TRP A 54 5.39 -0.79 -14.31
C TRP A 54 4.94 -0.15 -15.63
N ILE A 55 5.74 0.79 -16.13
CA ILE A 55 5.54 1.41 -17.43
C ILE A 55 6.79 1.12 -18.24
N ASP A 56 6.62 0.40 -19.36
CA ASP A 56 7.70 0.10 -20.29
C ASP A 56 7.99 1.31 -21.20
N ALA A 57 8.48 2.39 -20.59
CA ALA A 57 8.83 3.64 -21.25
C ALA A 57 9.89 4.42 -20.46
N ALA A 58 10.63 5.30 -21.14
CA ALA A 58 11.57 6.20 -20.47
C ALA A 58 10.83 7.23 -19.60
N PRO A 59 11.41 7.68 -18.47
CA PRO A 59 10.77 8.68 -17.59
C PRO A 59 10.36 9.97 -18.32
N SER A 60 11.14 10.42 -19.31
CA SER A 60 10.84 11.61 -20.11
C SER A 60 9.56 11.49 -20.94
N ALA A 61 9.10 10.27 -21.26
CA ALA A 61 7.84 10.01 -21.94
C ALA A 61 6.64 9.92 -20.97
N VAL A 62 6.90 9.65 -19.69
CA VAL A 62 5.86 9.47 -18.66
C VAL A 62 5.52 10.77 -17.96
N TRP A 63 6.52 11.51 -17.46
CA TRP A 63 6.31 12.69 -16.63
C TRP A 63 5.42 13.80 -17.22
N PRO A 64 5.43 14.08 -18.54
CA PRO A 64 4.55 15.10 -19.12
C PRO A 64 3.04 14.85 -18.90
N TRP A 65 2.62 13.60 -18.65
CA TRP A 65 1.22 13.24 -18.43
C TRP A 65 0.72 13.44 -17.00
N LEU A 66 1.62 13.66 -16.04
CA LEU A 66 1.28 13.79 -14.61
C LEU A 66 1.08 15.25 -14.18
N THR A 67 0.79 16.14 -15.14
CA THR A 67 0.58 17.57 -14.91
C THR A 67 -0.86 17.91 -14.57
#